data_AF-A0A257PTA3-F1
#
_entry.id   AF-A0A257PTA3-F1
#
_cell.length_a   1.000
_cell.length_b   1.000
_cell.length_c   1.000
_cell.angle_alpha   90.00
_cell.angle_beta   90.00
_cell.angle_gamma   90.00
#
_symmetry.space_group_name_H-M   'P 1'
#
loop_
_entity.id
_entity.type
_entity.pdbx_description
1 polymer ?
#
loop_
_entity_poly.entity_id
_entity_poly.type
_entity_poly.pdbx_seq_one_letter_code
_entity_poly.pdbx_strand_id
1 'polypeptide(L)'
;MSSSSPYHPNPFMEHVLLALLPHFSLLDRDRTGLPADIVETLQSYGGRTRVEILHAALALAFGMAALDTLAQSVEGDLSPTLRLRYRVCANAMNRAAHGNMTALNRRLACDVPSATAPTVHPADDLTDAQVDAMIQQAKATFDACKNRLANPPPAAAPPRPVKRVRDSALAGIFAEMAATERPAA
;
A
#
# COMPACT_ATOMS: atom_id res chain seq x y z
N MET A 1 34.28 -13.31 -17.95
CA MET A 1 34.36 -12.67 -16.61
C MET A 1 34.03 -11.21 -16.82
N SER A 2 32.74 -10.86 -16.72
CA SER A 2 32.30 -9.47 -16.91
C SER A 2 32.66 -8.68 -15.68
N SER A 3 33.57 -7.74 -15.83
CA SER A 3 33.90 -6.74 -14.82
C SER A 3 32.65 -5.91 -14.54
N SER A 4 31.96 -6.16 -13.41
CA SER A 4 30.90 -5.27 -12.97
C SER A 4 31.56 -3.93 -12.63
N SER A 5 31.21 -2.91 -13.41
CA SER A 5 31.48 -1.52 -13.01
C SER A 5 30.85 -1.32 -11.62
N PRO A 6 31.54 -0.70 -10.65
CA PRO A 6 30.94 -0.40 -9.36
C PRO A 6 29.78 0.55 -9.62
N TYR A 7 28.56 0.01 -9.63
CA TYR A 7 27.34 0.77 -9.69
C TYR A 7 27.33 1.67 -8.45
N HIS A 8 27.66 2.94 -8.62
CA HIS A 8 27.45 3.95 -7.61
C HIS A 8 26.01 4.43 -7.75
N PRO A 9 25.09 4.01 -6.86
CA PRO A 9 23.72 4.48 -6.93
C PRO A 9 23.73 6.00 -6.80
N ASN A 10 22.86 6.69 -7.54
CA ASN A 10 22.65 8.11 -7.24
C ASN A 10 22.11 8.25 -5.79
N PRO A 11 22.27 9.41 -5.13
CA PRO A 11 21.84 9.59 -3.74
C PRO A 11 20.36 9.27 -3.49
N PHE A 12 19.50 9.54 -4.49
CA PHE A 12 18.08 9.18 -4.45
C PHE A 12 17.87 7.66 -4.39
N MET A 13 18.52 6.90 -5.26
CA MET A 13 18.45 5.44 -5.29
C MET A 13 19.05 4.84 -4.03
N GLU A 14 20.16 5.38 -3.54
CA GLU A 14 20.73 4.97 -2.25
C GLU A 14 19.70 5.13 -1.12
N HIS A 15 18.99 6.26 -1.08
CA HIS A 15 17.94 6.48 -0.10
C HIS A 15 16.80 5.46 -0.23
N VAL A 16 16.29 5.23 -1.45
CA VAL A 16 15.24 4.24 -1.71
C VAL A 16 15.70 2.83 -1.31
N LEU A 17 16.94 2.47 -1.62
CA LEU A 17 17.53 1.18 -1.25
C LEU A 17 17.63 1.02 0.27
N LEU A 18 18.14 2.03 0.97
CA LEU A 18 18.20 2.04 2.43
C LEU A 18 16.81 1.87 3.07
N ALA A 19 15.78 2.47 2.46
CA ALA A 19 14.40 2.31 2.92
C ALA A 19 13.83 0.91 2.67
N LEU A 20 14.23 0.25 1.57
CA LEU A 20 13.73 -1.09 1.20
C LEU A 20 14.46 -2.24 1.89
N LEU A 21 15.75 -2.07 2.20
CA LEU A 21 16.61 -3.12 2.76
C LEU A 21 16.00 -3.92 3.93
N PRO A 22 15.31 -3.30 4.91
CA PRO A 22 14.67 -4.05 6.00
C PRO A 22 13.69 -5.12 5.53
N HIS A 23 13.00 -4.88 4.41
CA HIS A 23 11.97 -5.78 3.86
C HIS A 23 12.55 -6.96 3.06
N PHE A 24 13.78 -6.84 2.56
CA PHE A 24 14.47 -7.89 1.81
C PHE A 24 15.39 -8.74 2.69
N SER A 25 15.71 -8.27 3.91
CA SER A 25 16.62 -8.97 4.84
C SER A 25 16.15 -10.37 5.28
N LEU A 26 14.88 -10.70 5.06
CA LEU A 26 14.29 -12.02 5.36
C LEU A 26 14.49 -13.04 4.23
N LEU A 27 14.83 -12.60 3.02
CA LEU A 27 14.89 -13.44 1.82
C LEU A 27 16.26 -14.05 1.56
N ASP A 28 17.35 -13.41 1.99
CA ASP A 28 18.70 -13.88 1.68
C ASP A 28 19.65 -13.86 2.88
N ARG A 29 20.38 -14.98 3.07
CA ARG A 29 21.45 -15.10 4.09
C ARG A 29 22.72 -14.41 3.61
N ASP A 30 22.95 -14.32 2.30
CA ASP A 30 24.11 -13.66 1.71
C ASP A 30 23.74 -12.23 1.26
N ARG A 31 24.04 -11.26 2.13
CA ARG A 31 23.63 -9.86 1.95
C ARG A 31 24.37 -9.10 0.85
N THR A 32 25.33 -9.73 0.17
CA THR A 32 26.24 -9.07 -0.79
C THR A 32 25.59 -8.75 -2.13
N GLY A 33 24.49 -9.44 -2.50
CA GLY A 33 23.74 -9.22 -3.74
C GLY A 33 22.48 -8.35 -3.59
N LEU A 34 21.94 -8.21 -2.38
CA LEU A 34 20.63 -7.60 -2.14
C LEU A 34 20.41 -6.23 -2.79
N PRO A 35 21.35 -5.26 -2.76
CA PRO A 35 21.12 -3.97 -3.43
C PRO A 35 20.93 -4.10 -4.94
N ALA A 36 21.65 -5.02 -5.60
CA ALA A 36 21.53 -5.24 -7.03
C ALA A 36 20.16 -5.87 -7.37
N ASP A 37 19.73 -6.85 -6.59
CA ASP A 37 18.42 -7.51 -6.78
C ASP A 37 17.26 -6.53 -6.56
N ILE A 38 17.38 -5.63 -5.59
CA ILE A 38 16.36 -4.59 -5.37
C ILE A 38 16.33 -3.62 -6.55
N VAL A 39 17.49 -3.20 -7.08
CA VAL A 39 17.55 -2.33 -8.26
C VAL A 39 16.95 -3.03 -9.47
N GLU A 40 17.30 -4.28 -9.74
CA GLU A 40 16.73 -5.07 -10.84
C GLU A 40 15.21 -5.22 -10.69
N THR A 41 14.75 -5.52 -9.47
CA THR A 41 13.32 -5.60 -9.16
C THR A 41 12.64 -4.28 -9.46
N LEU A 42 13.17 -3.14 -8.99
CA LEU A 42 12.59 -1.81 -9.26
C LEU A 42 12.58 -1.47 -10.76
N GLN A 43 13.63 -1.83 -11.49
CA GLN A 43 13.71 -1.63 -12.94
C GLN A 43 12.64 -2.43 -13.69
N SER A 44 12.26 -3.61 -13.20
CA SER A 44 11.18 -4.41 -13.80
C SER A 44 9.80 -3.72 -13.78
N TYR A 45 9.60 -2.75 -12.88
CA TYR A 45 8.38 -1.93 -12.82
C TYR A 45 8.37 -0.80 -13.87
N GLY A 46 9.47 -0.58 -14.60
CA GLY A 46 9.55 0.39 -15.68
C GLY A 46 9.54 1.86 -15.24
N GLY A 47 9.89 2.16 -13.98
CA GLY A 47 9.95 3.54 -13.47
C GLY A 47 11.05 4.35 -14.15
N ARG A 48 10.68 5.50 -14.72
CA ARG A 48 11.56 6.44 -15.46
C ARG A 48 11.84 7.71 -14.68
N THR A 49 10.94 8.08 -13.76
CA THR A 49 11.08 9.27 -12.93
C THR A 49 11.18 8.92 -11.44
N ARG A 50 11.66 9.85 -10.59
CA ARG A 50 11.88 9.60 -9.16
C ARG A 50 10.60 9.14 -8.47
N VAL A 51 9.48 9.80 -8.73
CA VAL A 51 8.17 9.41 -8.19
C VAL A 51 7.64 8.08 -8.73
N GLU A 52 7.91 7.71 -9.99
CA GLU A 52 7.54 6.40 -10.51
C GLU A 52 8.31 5.29 -9.78
N ILE A 53 9.63 5.46 -9.63
CA ILE A 53 10.46 4.56 -8.82
C ILE A 53 9.97 4.52 -7.38
N LEU A 54 9.59 5.66 -6.81
CA LEU A 54 9.10 5.73 -5.44
C LEU A 54 7.77 4.99 -5.25
N HIS A 55 6.84 5.08 -6.20
CA HIS A 55 5.62 4.28 -6.16
C HIS A 55 5.90 2.79 -6.32
N ALA A 56 6.84 2.39 -7.19
CA ALA A 56 7.27 1.00 -7.30
C ALA A 56 7.87 0.48 -5.97
N ALA A 57 8.77 1.26 -5.37
CA ALA A 57 9.38 0.95 -4.08
C ALA A 57 8.33 0.83 -2.96
N LEU A 58 7.41 1.78 -2.87
CA LEU A 58 6.33 1.74 -1.87
C LEU A 58 5.40 0.54 -2.09
N ALA A 59 5.08 0.20 -3.34
CA ALA A 59 4.28 -0.99 -3.66
C ALA A 59 4.99 -2.27 -3.18
N LEU A 60 6.29 -2.41 -3.44
CA LEU A 60 7.10 -3.52 -2.95
C LEU A 60 7.16 -3.57 -1.42
N ALA A 61 7.46 -2.45 -0.76
CA ALA A 61 7.56 -2.37 0.70
C ALA A 61 6.25 -2.77 1.39
N PHE A 62 5.11 -2.21 0.93
CA PHE A 62 3.80 -2.56 1.48
C PHE A 62 3.40 -4.01 1.16
N GLY A 63 3.73 -4.53 -0.02
CA GLY A 63 3.47 -5.93 -0.39
C GLY A 63 4.23 -6.90 0.52
N MET A 64 5.54 -6.68 0.69
CA MET A 64 6.39 -7.50 1.57
C MET A 64 5.92 -7.43 3.02
N ALA A 65 5.62 -6.23 3.53
CA ALA A 65 5.10 -6.07 4.88
C ALA A 65 3.73 -6.75 5.07
N ALA A 66 2.87 -6.75 4.05
CA ALA A 66 1.59 -7.45 4.09
C ALA A 66 1.78 -8.98 4.19
N LEU A 67 2.72 -9.53 3.40
CA LEU A 67 3.06 -10.96 3.42
C LEU A 67 3.64 -11.38 4.76
N ASP A 68 4.60 -10.61 5.30
CA ASP A 68 5.19 -10.86 6.62
C ASP A 68 4.13 -10.80 7.74
N THR A 69 3.29 -9.77 7.74
CA THR A 69 2.19 -9.63 8.69
C THR A 69 1.19 -10.80 8.58
N LEU A 70 0.94 -11.30 7.37
CA LEU A 70 0.06 -12.45 7.15
C LEU A 70 0.70 -13.76 7.61
N ALA A 71 2.01 -13.94 7.39
CA ALA A 71 2.77 -15.09 7.87
C ALA A 71 2.75 -15.17 9.41
N GLN A 72 2.95 -14.03 10.08
CA GLN A 72 2.82 -13.95 11.54
C GLN A 72 1.40 -14.35 12.01
N SER A 73 0.36 -14.04 11.23
CA SER A 73 -1.03 -14.37 11.59
C SER A 73 -1.34 -15.87 11.72
N VAL A 74 -0.49 -16.75 11.16
CA VAL A 74 -0.66 -18.21 11.20
C VAL A 74 0.22 -18.89 12.23
N GLU A 75 1.02 -18.14 13.00
CA GLU A 75 1.82 -18.68 14.10
C GLU A 75 0.92 -19.30 15.19
N GLY A 76 1.32 -20.47 15.70
CA GLY A 76 0.47 -21.36 16.50
C GLY A 76 -0.06 -20.75 17.81
N ASP A 77 0.71 -19.85 18.42
CA ASP A 77 0.46 -19.33 19.77
C ASP A 77 -0.39 -18.05 19.81
N LEU A 78 -0.90 -17.58 18.67
CA LEU A 78 -1.72 -16.37 18.63
C LEU A 78 -3.17 -16.65 19.05
N SER A 79 -3.71 -15.79 19.93
CA SER A 79 -5.15 -15.78 20.24
C SER A 79 -5.99 -15.46 18.98
N PRO A 80 -7.24 -15.96 18.87
CA PRO A 80 -8.09 -15.70 17.71
C PRO A 80 -8.27 -14.21 17.37
N THR A 81 -8.44 -13.36 18.40
CA THR A 81 -8.55 -11.91 18.25
C THR A 81 -7.29 -11.30 17.65
N LEU A 82 -6.11 -11.76 18.07
CA LEU A 82 -4.84 -11.25 17.58
C LEU A 82 -4.61 -11.67 16.11
N ARG A 83 -4.93 -12.92 15.75
CA ARG A 83 -4.90 -13.37 14.34
C ARG A 83 -5.76 -12.51 13.42
N LEU A 84 -6.97 -12.14 13.87
CA LEU A 84 -7.84 -11.23 13.12
C LEU A 84 -7.20 -9.85 12.92
N ARG A 85 -6.52 -9.30 13.94
CA ARG A 85 -5.82 -8.01 13.81
C ARG A 85 -4.67 -8.06 12.83
N TYR A 86 -3.86 -9.13 12.86
CA TYR A 86 -2.81 -9.34 11.87
C TYR A 86 -3.38 -9.35 10.46
N ARG A 87 -4.45 -10.12 10.20
CA ARG A 87 -5.12 -10.15 8.89
C ARG A 87 -5.67 -8.80 8.46
N VAL A 88 -6.27 -8.03 9.38
CA VAL A 88 -6.75 -6.67 9.10
C VAL A 88 -5.60 -5.74 8.72
N CYS A 89 -4.47 -5.81 9.43
CA CYS A 89 -3.28 -5.02 9.12
C CYS A 89 -2.68 -5.42 7.77
N ALA A 90 -2.51 -6.71 7.51
CA ALA A 90 -2.04 -7.23 6.22
C ALA A 90 -2.93 -6.74 5.06
N ASN A 91 -4.26 -6.80 5.21
CA ASN A 91 -5.19 -6.30 4.21
C ASN A 91 -5.08 -4.78 3.98
N ALA A 92 -4.82 -4.00 5.02
CA ALA A 92 -4.61 -2.56 4.90
C ALA A 92 -3.31 -2.25 4.13
N MET A 93 -2.21 -2.95 4.45
CA MET A 93 -0.95 -2.82 3.73
C MET A 93 -1.08 -3.27 2.26
N ASN A 94 -1.78 -4.37 1.99
CA ASN A 94 -2.02 -4.84 0.63
C ASN A 94 -2.81 -3.81 -0.21
N ARG A 95 -3.81 -3.14 0.39
CA ARG A 95 -4.51 -2.03 -0.28
C ARG A 95 -3.59 -0.84 -0.56
N ALA A 96 -2.69 -0.50 0.35
CA ALA A 96 -1.69 0.55 0.11
C ALA A 96 -0.72 0.17 -1.02
N ALA A 97 -0.30 -1.09 -1.10
CA ALA A 97 0.51 -1.61 -2.21
C ALA A 97 -0.23 -1.45 -3.56
N HIS A 98 -1.48 -1.90 -3.64
CA HIS A 98 -2.31 -1.73 -4.84
C HIS A 98 -2.55 -0.26 -5.21
N GLY A 99 -2.73 0.63 -4.23
CA GLY A 99 -2.85 2.06 -4.46
C GLY A 99 -1.61 2.65 -5.12
N ASN A 100 -0.42 2.28 -4.64
CA ASN A 100 0.84 2.69 -5.24
C ASN A 100 1.03 2.12 -6.65
N MET A 101 0.68 0.85 -6.86
CA MET A 101 0.74 0.23 -8.20
C MET A 101 -0.22 0.92 -9.19
N THR A 102 -1.41 1.29 -8.73
CA THR A 102 -2.39 2.03 -9.54
C THR A 102 -1.87 3.42 -9.89
N ALA A 103 -1.25 4.12 -8.93
CA ALA A 103 -0.64 5.42 -9.16
C ALA A 103 0.52 5.33 -10.17
N LEU A 104 1.38 4.32 -10.04
CA LEU A 104 2.44 4.04 -11.00
C LEU A 104 1.88 3.79 -12.40
N ASN A 105 0.95 2.85 -12.55
CA ASN A 105 0.34 2.50 -13.84
C ASN A 105 -0.32 3.70 -14.51
N ARG A 106 -0.98 4.58 -13.73
CA ARG A 106 -1.57 5.82 -14.24
C ARG A 106 -0.50 6.75 -14.83
N ARG A 107 0.65 6.90 -14.17
CA ARG A 107 1.76 7.72 -14.67
C ARG A 107 2.40 7.13 -15.91
N LEU A 108 2.68 5.82 -15.88
CA LEU A 108 3.21 5.10 -17.03
C LEU A 108 2.30 5.22 -18.26
N ALA A 109 0.97 5.28 -18.07
CA ALA A 109 0.01 5.44 -19.16
C ALA A 109 -0.12 6.89 -19.67
N CYS A 110 0.10 7.91 -18.83
CA CYS A 110 -0.03 9.32 -19.22
C CYS A 110 1.18 9.86 -19.99
N ASP A 111 2.38 9.38 -19.66
CA ASP A 111 3.60 9.81 -20.32
C ASP A 111 3.84 8.95 -21.57
N VAL A 112 3.48 9.52 -22.74
CA VAL A 112 3.85 9.00 -24.08
C VAL A 112 5.32 8.57 -24.04
N PRO A 113 5.68 7.38 -24.56
CA PRO A 113 7.06 6.92 -24.53
C PRO A 113 7.93 7.91 -25.31
N SER A 114 8.60 8.81 -24.61
CA SER A 114 9.74 9.50 -25.18
C SER A 114 10.76 8.41 -25.43
N ALA A 115 11.01 8.11 -26.70
CA ALA A 115 11.88 7.04 -27.19
C ALA A 115 13.37 7.33 -26.92
N THR A 116 13.68 7.80 -25.72
CA THR A 116 15.01 8.09 -25.25
C THR A 116 15.43 6.92 -24.38
N ALA A 117 16.58 6.35 -24.74
CA ALA A 117 17.24 5.19 -24.15
C ALA A 117 17.07 5.07 -22.62
N PRO A 118 17.16 3.85 -22.02
CA PRO A 118 17.15 3.67 -20.57
C PRO A 118 18.16 4.62 -19.94
N THR A 119 17.67 5.71 -19.36
CA THR A 119 18.52 6.67 -18.66
C THR A 119 18.95 5.99 -17.38
N VAL A 120 20.27 5.91 -17.18
CA VAL A 120 20.92 5.31 -16.00
C VAL A 120 20.43 5.97 -14.69
N HIS A 121 19.83 7.15 -14.78
CA HIS A 121 19.25 7.87 -13.65
C HIS A 121 17.79 8.27 -13.93
N PRO A 122 16.90 8.15 -12.92
CA PRO A 122 15.55 8.64 -13.03
C PRO A 122 15.50 10.15 -13.24
N ALA A 123 14.51 10.61 -14.00
CA ALA A 123 14.24 12.03 -14.14
C ALA A 123 13.92 12.66 -12.77
N ASP A 124 14.50 13.83 -12.51
CA ASP A 124 14.41 14.54 -11.24
C ASP A 124 13.10 15.34 -11.14
N ASP A 125 11.99 14.63 -10.94
CA ASP A 125 10.64 15.21 -10.85
C ASP A 125 10.13 15.35 -9.40
N LEU A 126 10.97 15.04 -8.42
CA LEU A 126 10.70 15.22 -6.99
C LEU A 126 11.94 15.77 -6.28
N THR A 127 11.71 16.75 -5.42
CA THR A 127 12.74 17.23 -4.50
C THR A 127 13.03 16.16 -3.44
N ASP A 128 14.24 16.16 -2.89
CA ASP A 128 14.64 15.20 -1.84
C ASP A 128 13.70 15.29 -0.62
N ALA A 129 13.24 16.49 -0.26
CA ALA A 129 12.27 16.69 0.82
C ALA A 129 10.91 16.03 0.54
N GLN A 130 10.46 15.97 -0.72
CA GLN A 130 9.24 15.27 -1.09
C GLN A 130 9.42 13.75 -1.03
N VAL A 131 10.57 13.26 -1.47
CA VAL A 131 10.95 11.84 -1.35
C VAL A 131 10.94 11.42 0.12
N ASP A 132 11.60 12.21 0.97
CA ASP A 132 11.64 11.99 2.43
C ASP A 132 10.24 11.97 3.03
N ALA A 133 9.39 12.94 2.69
CA ALA A 133 8.03 13.02 3.21
C ALA A 133 7.21 11.76 2.89
N MET A 134 7.33 11.24 1.65
CA MET A 134 6.64 10.02 1.24
C MET A 134 7.17 8.78 1.96
N ILE A 135 8.49 8.66 2.13
CA ILE A 135 9.10 7.56 2.89
C ILE A 135 8.68 7.62 4.36
N GLN A 136 8.66 8.80 4.97
CA GLN A 136 8.22 8.97 6.35
C GLN A 136 6.74 8.67 6.53
N GLN A 137 5.90 9.05 5.57
CA GLN A 137 4.48 8.68 5.59
C GLN A 137 4.29 7.15 5.52
N ALA A 138 5.08 6.46 4.71
CA ALA A 138 5.05 5.01 4.63
C ALA A 138 5.49 4.36 5.96
N LYS A 139 6.59 4.84 6.55
CA LYS A 139 7.06 4.42 7.90
C LYS A 139 5.98 4.61 8.96
N ALA A 140 5.36 5.78 9.02
CA ALA A 140 4.27 6.06 9.95
C ALA A 140 3.07 5.11 9.76
N THR A 141 2.79 4.71 8.52
CA THR A 141 1.72 3.74 8.22
C THR A 141 2.08 2.33 8.73
N PHE A 142 3.33 1.91 8.57
CA PHE A 142 3.82 0.65 9.13
C PHE A 142 3.76 0.66 10.66
N ASP A 143 4.23 1.72 11.29
CA ASP A 143 4.22 1.86 12.75
C ASP A 143 2.80 1.90 13.30
N ALA A 144 1.87 2.58 12.63
CA ALA A 144 0.46 2.56 13.01
C ALA A 144 -0.13 1.15 12.99
N CYS A 145 0.23 0.32 12.01
CA CYS A 145 -0.19 -1.08 11.99
C CYS A 145 0.45 -1.88 13.13
N LYS A 146 1.77 -1.76 13.34
CA LYS A 146 2.48 -2.44 14.43
C LYS A 146 1.92 -2.05 15.80
N ASN A 147 1.64 -0.78 16.02
CA ASN A 147 1.06 -0.27 17.26
C ASN A 147 -0.34 -0.83 17.53
N ARG A 148 -1.15 -1.07 16.48
CA ARG A 148 -2.47 -1.74 16.61
C ARG A 148 -2.37 -3.23 16.96
N LEU A 149 -1.25 -3.87 16.63
CA LEU A 149 -0.99 -5.25 16.99
C LEU A 149 -0.57 -5.34 18.47
N ALA A 150 0.33 -4.44 18.91
CA ALA A 150 0.81 -4.38 20.28
C ALA A 150 -0.26 -3.91 21.28
N ASN A 151 -1.06 -2.90 20.91
CA ASN A 151 -2.03 -2.27 21.79
C ASN A 151 -3.45 -2.53 21.29
N PRO A 152 -4.27 -3.33 22.00
CA PRO A 152 -5.70 -3.41 21.73
C PRO A 152 -6.30 -2.01 21.73
N PRO A 153 -7.16 -1.66 20.75
CA PRO A 153 -8.05 -0.53 20.97
C PRO A 153 -8.82 -0.79 22.27
N PRO A 154 -9.00 0.22 23.14
CA PRO A 154 -9.78 0.06 24.35
C PRO A 154 -11.13 -0.53 23.96
N ALA A 155 -11.60 -1.53 24.73
CA ALA A 155 -12.88 -2.16 24.49
C ALA A 155 -13.91 -1.06 24.26
N ALA A 156 -14.48 -1.01 23.05
CA ALA A 156 -15.42 0.03 22.68
C ALA A 156 -16.48 0.09 23.78
N ALA A 157 -16.67 1.27 24.35
CA ALA A 157 -17.72 1.50 25.34
C ALA A 157 -19.03 0.86 24.81
N PRO A 158 -19.82 0.22 25.69
CA PRO A 158 -21.00 -0.53 25.27
C PRO A 158 -21.81 0.32 24.29
N PRO A 159 -22.25 -0.26 23.15
CA PRO A 159 -22.89 0.50 22.09
C PRO A 159 -23.99 1.34 22.72
N ARG A 160 -23.84 2.67 22.64
CA ARG A 160 -24.92 3.58 23.08
C ARG A 160 -26.17 3.11 22.35
N PRO A 161 -27.31 2.93 23.05
CA PRO A 161 -28.52 2.44 22.42
C PRO A 161 -28.80 3.31 21.21
N VAL A 162 -28.65 2.72 20.03
CA VAL A 162 -28.93 3.38 18.76
C VAL A 162 -30.42 3.66 18.83
N LYS A 163 -30.82 4.91 19.07
CA LYS A 163 -32.20 5.33 18.86
C LYS A 163 -32.48 5.00 17.41
N ARG A 164 -33.21 3.90 17.16
CA ARG A 164 -33.75 3.56 15.84
C ARG A 164 -34.61 4.75 15.45
N VAL A 165 -34.04 5.68 14.71
CA VAL A 165 -34.81 6.64 13.93
C VAL A 165 -35.50 5.76 12.91
N ARG A 166 -36.76 5.42 13.19
CA ARG A 166 -37.64 4.74 12.24
C ARG A 166 -37.77 5.70 11.07
N ASP A 167 -37.09 5.38 9.98
CA ASP A 167 -37.28 6.03 8.69
C ASP A 167 -38.74 5.81 8.24
N SER A 168 -39.58 6.78 8.60
CA SER A 168 -41.00 6.88 8.24
C SER A 168 -41.20 7.33 6.79
N ALA A 169 -40.30 6.93 5.88
CA ALA A 169 -40.37 7.32 4.46
C ALA A 169 -41.01 6.22 3.58
N LEU A 170 -41.06 4.96 4.04
CA LEU A 170 -41.64 3.85 3.25
C LEU A 170 -43.14 3.62 3.48
N ALA A 171 -43.77 4.30 4.44
CA ALA A 171 -45.21 4.18 4.67
C ALA A 171 -46.07 5.02 3.70
N GLY A 172 -45.47 5.97 2.98
CA GLY A 172 -46.19 6.85 2.05
C GLY A 172 -46.47 6.25 0.67
N ILE A 173 -45.63 5.31 0.21
CA ILE A 173 -45.67 4.84 -1.19
C ILE A 173 -46.83 3.86 -1.45
N PHE A 174 -47.31 3.14 -0.42
CA PHE A 174 -48.44 2.21 -0.58
C PHE A 174 -49.82 2.85 -0.42
N ALA A 175 -49.92 4.11 0.02
CA ALA A 175 -51.20 4.81 0.16
C ALA A 175 -51.72 5.38 -1.18
N GLU A 176 -50.84 5.57 -2.16
CA GLU A 176 -51.18 6.28 -3.41
C GLU A 176 -51.71 5.37 -4.53
N MET A 177 -51.55 4.04 -4.42
CA MET A 177 -52.04 3.08 -5.43
C MET A 177 -53.49 2.61 -5.25
N ALA A 178 -54.16 2.96 -4.14
CA ALA A 178 -55.53 2.48 -3.85
C ALA A 178 -56.64 3.45 -4.28
N ALA A 179 -56.32 4.60 -4.88
CA ALA A 179 -57.29 5.67 -5.13
C ALA A 179 -57.80 5.76 -6.59
N THR A 180 -57.46 4.82 -7.48
CA THR A 180 -57.73 4.94 -8.91
C THR A 180 -58.57 3.80 -9.49
N GLU A 181 -59.68 3.44 -8.84
CA GLU A 181 -60.76 2.71 -9.54
C GLU A 181 -62.11 3.33 -9.19
N ARG A 182 -62.61 4.18 -10.09
CA ARG A 182 -63.99 4.64 -10.10
C ARG A 182 -64.59 4.24 -11.46
N PRO A 183 -65.62 3.39 -11.52
CA PRO A 183 -66.22 2.97 -12.78
C PRO A 183 -67.19 4.05 -13.27
N ALA A 184 -67.23 4.26 -14.58
CA ALA A 184 -68.32 4.97 -15.24
C ALA A 184 -68.99 4.02 -16.23
N ALA A 185 -70.31 4.05 -16.17
CA ALA A 185 -71.27 3.28 -16.95
C ALA A 185 -71.25 3.60 -18.44
#